data_AF-A7RLC4-F1
#
_entry.id   AF-A7RLC4-F1
#
_cell.length_a   1.000
_cell.length_b   1.000
_cell.length_c   1.000
_cell.angle_alpha   90.00
_cell.angle_beta   90.00
_cell.angle_gamma   90.00
#
_symmetry.space_group_name_H-M   'P 1'
#
loop_
_entity.id
_entity.type
_entity.pdbx_description
1 polymer ?
#
loop_
_entity_poly.entity_id
_entity_poly.type
_entity_poly.pdbx_seq_one_letter_code
_entity_poly.pdbx_strand_id
1 'polypeptide(L)'
;MALFLSYIFLGAVIFQALEAKNEMAERRAMSFARLKFQQRYNISDEDMKVFLERIEEIVDHGFSREWSRRWSLLGSLFFAGTVVTTIGYGHVTPCTISGRVFCIFYALVGIPLTWLLLSTLAQGVNNMICASIRYLYDRFSRTQPSRVGLKCALVTSCISMIMILIIATFAHYLEGWSFFNGIYFGFITLTTIGFGDFV
;
A
#
# COMPACT_ATOMS: atom_id res chain seq x y z
N MET A 1 17.17 -6.32 20.58
CA MET A 1 16.77 -4.91 20.80
C MET A 1 17.73 -3.94 20.12
N ALA A 2 19.02 -3.90 20.47
CA ALA A 2 19.98 -2.94 19.90
C ALA A 2 20.06 -2.95 18.35
N LEU A 3 20.15 -4.14 17.71
CA LEU A 3 20.19 -4.26 16.25
C LEU A 3 18.95 -3.68 15.54
N PHE A 4 17.76 -3.88 16.12
CA PHE A 4 16.51 -3.37 15.57
C PHE A 4 16.44 -1.85 15.69
N LEU A 5 16.81 -1.30 16.84
CA LEU A 5 16.88 0.15 17.04
C LEU A 5 17.93 0.80 16.11
N SER A 6 19.08 0.15 15.92
CA SER A 6 20.07 0.65 14.95
C SER A 6 19.55 0.61 13.51
N TYR A 7 18.74 -0.40 13.15
CA TYR A 7 18.13 -0.49 11.83
C TYR A 7 17.12 0.64 11.59
N ILE A 8 16.24 0.92 12.57
CA ILE A 8 15.32 2.06 12.49
C ILE A 8 16.08 3.38 12.42
N PHE A 9 17.11 3.56 13.25
CA PHE A 9 17.90 4.79 13.25
C PHE A 9 18.60 5.02 11.90
N LEU A 10 19.21 3.97 11.33
CA LEU A 10 19.80 4.03 10.00
C LEU A 10 18.76 4.41 8.94
N GLY A 11 17.58 3.78 8.98
CA GLY A 11 16.46 4.12 8.09
C GLY A 11 16.05 5.59 8.20
N ALA A 12 15.91 6.11 9.42
CA ALA A 12 15.55 7.51 9.67
C ALA A 12 16.59 8.49 9.08
N VAL A 13 17.88 8.22 9.27
CA VAL A 13 18.96 9.05 8.70
C VAL A 13 18.93 9.01 7.18
N ILE A 14 18.73 7.84 6.58
CA ILE A 14 18.67 7.69 5.11
C ILE A 14 17.45 8.43 4.55
N PHE A 15 16.26 8.23 5.11
CA PHE A 15 15.05 8.92 4.65
C PHE A 15 15.18 10.43 4.80
N GLN A 16 15.73 10.93 5.92
CA GLN A 16 15.99 12.35 6.08
C GLN A 16 16.96 12.88 5.01
N ALA A 17 18.04 12.15 4.73
CA ALA A 17 19.03 12.56 3.74
C ALA A 17 18.47 12.59 2.31
N LEU A 18 17.56 11.66 1.98
CA LEU A 18 16.93 11.58 0.66
C LEU A 18 15.77 12.58 0.49
N GLU A 19 14.90 12.70 1.49
CA GLU A 19 13.62 13.40 1.36
C GLU A 19 13.66 14.86 1.84
N ALA A 20 14.50 15.23 2.82
CA ALA A 20 14.42 16.56 3.44
C ALA A 20 14.69 17.70 2.44
N LYS A 21 15.56 17.48 1.45
CA LYS A 21 15.81 18.48 0.40
C LYS A 21 14.61 18.62 -0.53
N ASN A 22 13.95 17.51 -0.88
CA ASN A 22 12.76 17.52 -1.72
C ASN A 22 11.59 18.21 -1.00
N GLU A 23 11.34 17.86 0.27
CA GLU A 23 10.31 18.49 1.10
C GLU A 23 10.50 20.01 1.17
N MET A 24 11.73 20.48 1.42
CA MET A 24 12.02 21.91 1.44
C MET A 24 11.76 22.59 0.09
N ALA A 25 12.05 21.91 -1.03
CA ALA A 25 11.80 22.44 -2.36
C ALA A 25 10.30 22.51 -2.66
N GLU A 26 9.55 21.46 -2.35
CA GLU A 26 8.09 21.40 -2.52
C GLU A 26 7.38 22.44 -1.65
N ARG A 27 7.81 22.60 -0.40
CA ARG A 27 7.27 23.63 0.51
C ARG A 27 7.49 25.04 -0.03
N ARG A 28 8.65 25.31 -0.62
CA ARG A 28 8.94 26.59 -1.30
C ARG A 28 8.11 26.77 -2.57
N ALA A 29 7.94 25.71 -3.36
CA ALA A 29 7.11 25.75 -4.56
C ALA A 29 5.64 26.02 -4.23
N MET A 30 5.11 25.37 -3.19
CA MET A 30 3.76 25.58 -2.69
C MET A 30 3.58 27.01 -2.15
N SER A 31 4.51 27.52 -1.33
CA SER A 31 4.42 28.89 -0.80
C SER A 31 4.50 29.93 -1.92
N PHE A 32 5.36 29.71 -2.92
CA PHE A 32 5.43 30.56 -4.10
C PHE A 32 4.14 30.54 -4.91
N ALA A 33 3.58 29.35 -5.18
CA ALA A 33 2.33 29.20 -5.90
C ALA A 33 1.16 29.89 -5.17
N ARG A 34 1.10 29.73 -3.84
CA ARG A 34 0.13 30.41 -2.97
C ARG A 34 0.25 31.92 -3.08
N LEU A 35 1.44 32.49 -2.86
CA LEU A 35 1.65 33.93 -2.89
C LEU A 35 1.34 34.52 -4.28
N LYS A 36 1.75 33.83 -5.35
CA LYS A 36 1.45 34.23 -6.72
C LYS A 36 -0.06 34.25 -7.00
N PHE A 37 -0.79 33.28 -6.48
CA PHE A 37 -2.25 33.23 -6.61
C PHE A 37 -2.93 34.34 -5.78
N GLN A 38 -2.51 34.54 -4.52
CA GLN A 38 -3.00 35.63 -3.67
C GLN A 38 -2.80 37.00 -4.33
N GLN A 39 -1.60 37.27 -4.86
CA GLN A 39 -1.27 38.53 -5.53
C GLN A 39 -2.07 38.74 -6.82
N ARG A 40 -2.22 37.69 -7.64
CA ARG A 40 -2.94 37.78 -8.92
C ARG A 40 -4.40 38.18 -8.74
N TYR A 41 -5.04 37.72 -7.66
CA TYR A 41 -6.46 37.93 -7.40
C TYR A 41 -6.74 38.84 -6.21
N ASN A 42 -5.72 39.48 -5.64
CA ASN A 42 -5.80 40.37 -4.49
C ASN A 42 -6.54 39.76 -3.28
N ILE A 43 -6.21 38.51 -2.95
CA ILE A 43 -6.82 37.76 -1.83
C ILE A 43 -6.05 38.07 -0.54
N SER A 44 -6.78 38.40 0.53
CA SER A 44 -6.17 38.67 1.85
C SER A 44 -5.53 37.40 2.44
N ASP A 45 -4.58 37.57 3.36
CA ASP A 45 -3.97 36.43 4.06
C ASP A 45 -4.98 35.66 4.92
N GLU A 46 -5.96 36.36 5.49
CA GLU A 46 -7.02 35.75 6.29
C GLU A 46 -7.95 34.89 5.43
N ASP A 47 -8.40 35.41 4.28
CA ASP A 47 -9.28 34.67 3.37
C ASP A 47 -8.56 33.44 2.80
N MET A 48 -7.28 33.57 2.45
CA MET A 48 -6.47 32.45 1.96
C MET A 48 -6.29 31.39 3.05
N LYS A 49 -6.07 31.80 4.30
CA LYS A 49 -5.94 30.88 5.42
C LYS A 49 -7.24 30.12 5.66
N VAL A 50 -8.37 30.82 5.76
CA VAL A 50 -9.71 30.19 5.92
C VAL A 50 -10.02 29.23 4.77
N PHE A 51 -9.64 29.59 3.54
CA PHE A 51 -9.81 28.72 2.38
C PHE A 51 -8.97 27.45 2.46
N LEU A 52 -7.69 27.57 2.81
CA LEU A 52 -6.79 26.42 2.96
C LEU A 52 -7.22 25.51 4.11
N GLU A 53 -7.61 26.06 5.26
CA GLU A 53 -8.12 25.30 6.39
C GLU A 53 -9.37 24.50 6.01
N ARG A 54 -10.29 25.08 5.25
CA ARG A 54 -11.47 24.35 4.74
C ARG A 54 -11.10 23.24 3.76
N ILE A 55 -10.13 23.47 2.88
CA ILE A 55 -9.67 22.42 1.95
C ILE A 55 -9.01 21.29 2.73
N GLU A 56 -8.16 21.61 3.70
CA GLU A 56 -7.49 20.64 4.55
C GLU A 56 -8.52 19.79 5.32
N GLU A 57 -9.54 20.41 5.91
CA GLU A 57 -10.64 19.71 6.58
C GLU A 57 -11.41 18.76 5.62
N ILE A 58 -11.69 19.22 4.40
CA ILE A 58 -12.37 18.40 3.38
C ILE A 58 -11.49 17.23 2.94
N VAL A 59 -10.19 17.46 2.76
CA VAL A 59 -9.23 16.41 2.38
C VAL A 59 -9.04 15.41 3.51
N ASP A 60 -8.99 15.85 4.77
CA ASP A 60 -8.91 15.02 5.98
C ASP A 60 -10.15 14.15 6.17
N HIS A 61 -11.32 14.65 5.79
CA HIS A 61 -12.54 13.85 5.68
C HIS A 61 -12.52 12.85 4.50
N GLY A 62 -11.40 12.76 3.79
CA GLY A 62 -11.22 11.84 2.68
C GLY A 62 -12.04 12.25 1.46
N PHE A 63 -12.12 13.54 1.14
CA PHE A 63 -12.60 14.00 -0.17
C PHE A 63 -11.40 14.42 -1.02
N SER A 64 -11.10 13.69 -2.10
CA SER A 64 -10.04 14.07 -3.04
C SER A 64 -10.55 14.99 -4.15
N ARG A 65 -9.62 15.40 -5.02
CA ARG A 65 -9.86 16.18 -6.24
C ARG A 65 -10.91 15.56 -7.19
N GLU A 66 -11.15 14.26 -7.10
CA GLU A 66 -12.17 13.59 -7.90
C GLU A 66 -13.45 13.44 -7.08
N TRP A 67 -14.48 14.17 -7.50
CA TRP A 67 -15.84 14.14 -6.94
C TRP A 67 -16.60 12.82 -7.24
N SER A 68 -15.88 11.70 -7.32
CA SER A 68 -16.45 10.38 -7.56
C SER A 68 -17.08 9.82 -6.28
N ARG A 69 -18.21 9.11 -6.42
CA ARG A 69 -18.93 8.53 -5.29
C ARG A 69 -18.17 7.31 -4.73
N ARG A 70 -17.35 7.55 -3.70
CA ARG A 70 -16.49 6.56 -3.03
C ARG A 70 -17.27 5.43 -2.35
N TRP A 71 -18.32 5.76 -1.60
CA TRP A 71 -19.22 4.78 -0.97
C TRP A 71 -20.26 4.22 -1.96
N SER A 72 -19.78 3.75 -3.12
CA SER A 72 -20.50 2.83 -3.99
C SER A 72 -20.39 1.39 -3.46
N LEU A 73 -21.15 0.43 -3.99
CA LEU A 73 -21.01 -0.96 -3.56
C LEU A 73 -19.58 -1.49 -3.78
N LEU A 74 -19.00 -1.19 -4.95
CA LEU A 74 -17.63 -1.60 -5.29
C LEU A 74 -16.59 -0.91 -4.41
N GLY A 75 -16.73 0.40 -4.18
CA GLY A 75 -15.81 1.13 -3.29
C GLY A 75 -15.93 0.70 -1.83
N SER A 76 -17.13 0.36 -1.37
CA SER A 76 -17.36 -0.19 -0.02
C SER A 76 -16.76 -1.59 0.13
N LEU A 77 -16.86 -2.43 -0.91
CA LEU A 77 -16.23 -3.74 -0.94
C LEU A 77 -14.70 -3.63 -0.92
N PHE A 78 -14.14 -2.71 -1.70
CA PHE A 78 -12.72 -2.42 -1.70
C PHE A 78 -12.24 -1.96 -0.32
N PHE A 79 -12.92 -0.99 0.30
CA PHE A 79 -12.65 -0.55 1.67
C PHE A 79 -12.73 -1.71 2.68
N ALA A 80 -13.78 -2.53 2.62
CA ALA A 80 -13.93 -3.68 3.50
C ALA A 80 -12.77 -4.68 3.33
N GLY A 81 -12.28 -4.86 2.10
CA GLY A 81 -11.10 -5.65 1.79
C GLY A 81 -9.82 -5.08 2.39
N THR A 82 -9.55 -3.78 2.23
CA THR A 82 -8.34 -3.13 2.76
C THR A 82 -8.27 -3.16 4.29
N VAL A 83 -9.42 -3.15 4.97
CA VAL A 83 -9.51 -3.30 6.43
C VAL A 83 -9.11 -4.72 6.86
N VAL A 84 -9.73 -5.76 6.29
CA VAL A 84 -9.48 -7.14 6.76
C VAL A 84 -8.15 -7.72 6.30
N THR A 85 -7.56 -7.18 5.23
CA THR A 85 -6.21 -7.51 4.75
C THR A 85 -5.12 -6.68 5.41
N THR A 86 -5.50 -5.74 6.28
CA THR A 86 -4.58 -4.79 6.95
C THR A 86 -3.72 -3.97 6.00
N ILE A 87 -4.10 -3.84 4.72
CA ILE A 87 -3.42 -2.95 3.76
C ILE A 87 -3.71 -1.50 4.14
N GLY A 88 -4.99 -1.15 4.32
CA GLY A 88 -5.38 0.12 4.92
C GLY A 88 -4.85 1.39 4.24
N TYR A 89 -4.98 1.53 2.91
CA TYR A 89 -4.48 2.69 2.13
C TYR A 89 -4.87 4.10 2.66
N GLY A 90 -5.84 4.24 3.55
CA GLY A 90 -6.17 5.53 4.17
C GLY A 90 -6.89 6.55 3.27
N HIS A 91 -6.90 6.39 1.95
CA HIS A 91 -7.58 7.29 1.02
C HIS A 91 -9.11 7.34 1.23
N VAL A 92 -9.74 6.31 1.81
CA VAL A 92 -11.15 6.28 2.21
C VAL A 92 -11.25 5.74 3.64
N THR A 93 -11.91 6.49 4.53
CA THR A 93 -12.09 6.12 5.94
C THR A 93 -13.50 6.47 6.45
N PRO A 94 -14.02 5.75 7.46
CA PRO A 94 -15.33 6.05 8.04
C PRO A 94 -15.25 7.34 8.87
N CYS A 95 -16.02 8.35 8.46
CA CYS A 95 -16.10 9.62 9.18
C CYS A 95 -17.16 9.62 10.29
N THR A 96 -18.20 8.79 10.17
CA THR A 96 -19.29 8.72 11.17
C THR A 96 -18.88 7.89 12.39
N ILE A 97 -19.41 8.24 13.56
CA ILE A 97 -19.20 7.48 14.80
C ILE A 97 -19.67 6.02 14.62
N SER A 98 -20.86 5.83 14.04
CA SER A 98 -21.39 4.49 13.76
C SER A 98 -20.50 3.68 12.80
N GLY A 99 -19.97 4.32 11.75
CA GLY A 99 -19.05 3.69 10.81
C GLY A 99 -17.72 3.29 11.46
N ARG A 100 -17.17 4.13 12.34
CA ARG A 100 -15.94 3.82 13.10
C ARG A 100 -16.15 2.67 14.07
N VAL A 101 -17.26 2.69 14.82
CA VAL A 101 -17.62 1.61 15.75
C VAL A 101 -17.80 0.30 14.99
N PHE A 102 -18.53 0.30 13.86
CA PHE A 102 -18.67 -0.88 13.02
C PHE A 102 -17.33 -1.38 12.49
N CYS A 103 -16.46 -0.48 12.01
CA CYS A 103 -15.13 -0.82 11.50
C CYS A 103 -14.28 -1.54 12.57
N ILE A 104 -14.33 -1.10 13.83
CA ILE A 104 -13.61 -1.75 14.94
C ILE A 104 -14.06 -3.21 15.08
N PHE A 105 -15.37 -3.46 15.20
CA PHE A 105 -15.88 -4.82 15.36
C PHE A 105 -15.67 -5.68 14.11
N TYR A 106 -15.82 -5.08 12.93
CA TYR A 106 -15.56 -5.74 11.65
C TYR A 106 -14.09 -6.18 11.54
N ALA A 107 -13.13 -5.32 11.90
CA ALA A 107 -11.71 -5.64 11.89
C ALA A 107 -11.34 -6.72 12.92
N LEU A 108 -11.90 -6.66 14.13
CA LEU A 108 -11.65 -7.66 15.19
C LEU A 108 -11.98 -9.08 14.75
N VAL A 109 -13.02 -9.26 13.94
CA VAL A 109 -13.43 -10.58 13.41
C VAL A 109 -12.75 -10.87 12.07
N GLY A 110 -12.70 -9.87 11.18
CA GLY A 110 -12.22 -10.04 9.82
C GLY A 110 -10.72 -10.32 9.72
N ILE A 111 -9.88 -9.67 10.53
CA ILE A 111 -8.42 -9.88 10.49
C ILE A 111 -8.04 -11.34 10.85
N PRO A 112 -8.54 -11.94 11.95
CA PRO A 112 -8.31 -13.35 12.24
C PRO A 112 -8.81 -14.30 11.14
N LEU A 113 -9.99 -14.02 10.56
CA LEU A 113 -10.53 -14.84 9.46
C LEU A 113 -9.63 -14.77 8.22
N THR A 114 -9.18 -13.57 7.85
CA THR A 114 -8.22 -13.38 6.75
C THR A 114 -6.91 -14.08 7.02
N TRP A 115 -6.37 -14.02 8.24
CA TRP A 115 -5.17 -14.75 8.62
C TRP A 115 -5.34 -16.26 8.44
N LEU A 116 -6.46 -16.84 8.88
CA LEU A 116 -6.76 -18.27 8.68
C LEU A 116 -6.85 -18.63 7.19
N LEU A 117 -7.52 -17.79 6.39
CA LEU A 117 -7.60 -17.96 4.94
C LEU A 117 -6.20 -17.92 4.31
N LEU A 118 -5.40 -16.90 4.61
CA LEU A 118 -4.04 -16.74 4.10
C LEU A 118 -3.15 -17.92 4.51
N SER A 119 -3.27 -18.41 5.74
CA SER A 119 -2.50 -19.57 6.21
C SER A 119 -2.84 -20.84 5.43
N THR A 120 -4.12 -21.04 5.11
CA THR A 120 -4.60 -22.20 4.34
C THR A 120 -4.16 -22.10 2.88
N LEU A 121 -4.26 -20.92 2.28
CA LEU A 121 -3.77 -20.66 0.92
C LEU A 121 -2.26 -20.86 0.82
N ALA A 122 -1.49 -20.32 1.78
CA ALA A 122 -0.05 -20.46 1.83
C ALA A 122 0.38 -21.93 1.96
N GLN A 123 -0.31 -22.71 2.81
CA GLN A 123 -0.08 -24.16 2.91
C GLN A 123 -0.41 -24.88 1.60
N GLY A 124 -1.53 -24.53 0.95
CA GLY A 124 -1.90 -25.07 -0.35
C GLY A 124 -0.83 -24.83 -1.41
N VAL A 125 -0.37 -23.58 -1.55
CA VAL A 125 0.72 -23.21 -2.48
C VAL A 125 2.00 -23.97 -2.15
N ASN A 126 2.41 -24.02 -0.88
CA ASN A 126 3.61 -24.74 -0.47
C ASN A 126 3.52 -26.24 -0.78
N ASN A 127 2.37 -26.87 -0.50
CA ASN A 127 2.14 -28.29 -0.81
C ASN A 127 2.20 -28.55 -2.32
N MET A 128 1.59 -27.68 -3.13
CA MET A 128 1.65 -27.78 -4.60
C MET A 128 3.07 -27.65 -5.14
N ILE A 129 3.85 -26.69 -4.63
CA ILE A 129 5.26 -26.49 -5.03
C ILE A 129 6.09 -27.72 -4.63
N CYS A 130 5.98 -28.17 -3.38
CA CYS A 130 6.79 -29.28 -2.90
C CYS A 130 6.38 -30.61 -3.59
N ALA A 131 5.10 -30.81 -3.94
CA ALA A 131 4.66 -31.94 -4.75
C ALA A 131 5.23 -31.88 -6.18
N SER A 132 5.23 -30.70 -6.81
CA SER A 132 5.82 -30.49 -8.13
C SER A 132 7.32 -30.75 -8.14
N ILE A 133 8.05 -30.28 -7.12
CA ILE A 133 9.48 -30.53 -6.97
C ILE A 133 9.75 -32.03 -6.84
N ARG A 134 9.00 -32.75 -6.00
CA ARG A 134 9.15 -34.21 -5.83
C ARG A 134 8.88 -34.95 -7.14
N TYR A 135 7.79 -34.60 -7.83
CA TYR A 135 7.44 -35.18 -9.12
C TYR A 135 8.56 -35.00 -10.16
N LEU A 136 9.15 -33.81 -10.24
CA LEU A 136 10.28 -33.55 -11.15
C LEU A 136 11.53 -34.36 -10.78
N TYR A 137 11.83 -34.48 -9.48
CA TYR A 137 12.96 -35.29 -9.01
C TYR A 137 12.79 -36.78 -9.33
N ASP A 138 11.59 -37.32 -9.09
CA ASP A 138 11.28 -38.71 -9.41
C ASP A 138 11.34 -38.97 -10.92
N ARG A 139 10.90 -37.99 -11.73
CA ARG A 139 10.91 -38.10 -13.19
C ARG A 139 12.31 -38.01 -13.80
N PHE A 140 13.14 -37.07 -13.34
CA PHE A 140 14.42 -36.74 -13.99
C PHE A 140 15.65 -37.31 -13.30
N SER A 141 15.67 -37.37 -11.97
CA SER A 141 16.92 -37.63 -11.23
C SER A 141 16.90 -38.91 -10.40
N ARG A 142 15.77 -39.60 -10.23
CA ARG A 142 15.60 -40.85 -9.43
C ARG A 142 16.36 -40.83 -8.09
N THR A 143 16.51 -39.64 -7.50
CA THR A 143 17.30 -39.37 -6.30
C THR A 143 16.42 -38.61 -5.32
N GLN A 144 16.64 -38.82 -4.02
CA GLN A 144 15.84 -38.10 -3.03
C GLN A 144 16.16 -36.60 -3.05
N PRO A 145 15.15 -35.73 -3.08
CA PRO A 145 15.37 -34.29 -3.14
C PRO A 145 15.94 -33.77 -1.82
N SER A 146 17.16 -33.24 -1.86
CA SER A 146 17.75 -32.54 -0.72
C SER A 146 17.22 -31.10 -0.60
N ARG A 147 17.09 -30.60 0.64
CA ARG A 147 16.71 -29.21 0.98
C ARG A 147 15.41 -28.70 0.31
N VAL A 148 14.36 -29.53 0.30
CA VAL A 148 13.05 -29.18 -0.31
C VAL A 148 12.47 -27.88 0.26
N GLY A 149 12.58 -27.65 1.57
CA GLY A 149 12.06 -26.42 2.20
C GLY A 149 12.71 -25.14 1.64
N LEU A 150 14.04 -25.13 1.44
CA LEU A 150 14.73 -23.99 0.84
C LEU A 150 14.30 -23.78 -0.61
N LYS A 151 14.12 -24.86 -1.38
CA LYS A 151 13.63 -24.79 -2.76
C LYS A 151 12.20 -24.27 -2.83
N CYS A 152 11.30 -24.73 -1.96
CA CYS A 152 9.93 -24.23 -1.89
C CYS A 152 9.91 -22.74 -1.52
N ALA A 153 10.77 -22.28 -0.59
CA ALA A 153 10.91 -20.86 -0.25
C ALA A 153 11.44 -20.00 -1.42
N LEU A 154 12.45 -20.48 -2.16
CA LEU A 154 12.97 -19.79 -3.35
C LEU A 154 11.92 -19.68 -4.45
N VAL A 155 11.20 -20.77 -4.76
CA VAL A 155 10.12 -20.75 -5.75
C VAL A 155 9.01 -19.79 -5.33
N THR A 156 8.62 -19.81 -4.05
CA THR A 156 7.60 -18.87 -3.53
C THR A 156 8.06 -17.41 -3.63
N SER A 157 9.34 -17.15 -3.39
CA SER A 157 9.93 -15.80 -3.56
C SER A 157 9.93 -15.36 -5.02
N CYS A 158 10.26 -16.26 -5.97
CA CYS A 158 10.17 -15.98 -7.40
C CYS A 158 8.72 -15.72 -7.85
N ILE A 159 7.75 -16.52 -7.37
CA ILE A 159 6.33 -16.30 -7.66
C ILE A 159 5.90 -14.91 -7.17
N SER A 160 6.29 -14.53 -5.96
CA SER A 160 5.97 -13.21 -5.39
C SER A 160 6.56 -12.07 -6.24
N MET A 161 7.80 -12.21 -6.70
CA MET A 161 8.43 -11.23 -7.59
C MET A 161 7.73 -11.15 -8.96
N ILE A 162 7.34 -12.28 -9.54
CA ILE A 162 6.58 -12.31 -10.81
C ILE A 162 5.23 -11.62 -10.64
N MET A 163 4.53 -11.85 -9.52
CA MET A 163 3.27 -11.16 -9.23
C MET A 163 3.43 -9.64 -9.18
N ILE A 164 4.50 -9.13 -8.57
CA ILE A 164 4.80 -7.69 -8.55
C ILE A 164 5.03 -7.15 -9.97
N LEU A 165 5.77 -7.87 -10.82
CA LEU A 165 6.01 -7.44 -12.20
C LEU A 165 4.73 -7.44 -13.05
N ILE A 166 3.83 -8.40 -12.82
CA ILE A 166 2.52 -8.45 -13.46
C ILE A 166 1.70 -7.23 -13.02
N ILE A 167 1.61 -6.95 -11.72
CA ILE A 167 0.91 -5.78 -11.18
C ILE A 167 1.47 -4.50 -11.81
N ALA A 168 2.80 -4.36 -11.86
CA ALA A 168 3.46 -3.19 -12.45
C ALA A 168 3.12 -3.01 -13.93
N THR A 169 3.02 -4.10 -14.68
CA THR A 169 2.64 -4.08 -16.09
C THR A 169 1.19 -3.62 -16.25
N PHE A 170 0.26 -4.17 -15.47
CA PHE A 170 -1.15 -3.73 -15.48
C PHE A 170 -1.29 -2.26 -15.08
N ALA A 171 -0.60 -1.83 -14.02
CA ALA A 171 -0.62 -0.44 -13.57
C ALA A 171 -0.09 0.52 -14.65
N HIS A 172 0.95 0.13 -15.40
CA HIS A 172 1.47 0.93 -16.50
C HIS A 172 0.43 1.13 -17.62
N TYR A 173 -0.29 0.08 -18.00
CA TYR A 173 -1.25 0.12 -19.10
C TYR A 173 -2.62 0.71 -18.71
N LEU A 174 -3.11 0.42 -17.51
CA LEU A 174 -4.44 0.85 -17.07
C LEU A 174 -4.42 2.23 -16.44
N GLU A 175 -3.44 2.51 -15.58
CA GLU A 175 -3.36 3.75 -14.80
C GLU A 175 -2.38 4.77 -15.40
N GLY A 176 -1.64 4.40 -16.45
CA GLY A 176 -0.65 5.27 -17.08
C GLY A 176 0.56 5.58 -16.18
N TRP A 177 0.75 4.83 -15.09
CA TRP A 177 1.87 5.04 -14.17
C TRP A 177 3.21 4.65 -14.80
N SER A 178 4.30 5.17 -14.25
CA SER A 178 5.63 4.64 -14.60
C SER A 178 5.73 3.17 -14.16
N PHE A 179 6.48 2.36 -14.89
CA PHE A 179 6.67 0.95 -14.53
C PHE A 179 7.26 0.80 -13.11
N PHE A 180 8.15 1.72 -12.71
CA PHE A 180 8.71 1.76 -11.36
C PHE A 180 7.63 2.02 -10.30
N ASN A 181 6.73 2.98 -10.53
CA ASN A 181 5.61 3.24 -9.62
C ASN A 181 4.68 2.03 -9.51
N GLY A 182 4.50 1.29 -10.60
CA GLY A 182 3.77 0.01 -10.59
C GLY A 182 4.44 -1.07 -9.72
N ILE A 183 5.78 -1.20 -9.78
CA ILE A 183 6.54 -2.10 -8.90
C ILE A 183 6.41 -1.66 -7.44
N TYR A 184 6.59 -0.36 -7.18
CA TYR A 184 6.47 0.23 -5.85
C TYR A 184 5.09 -0.02 -5.26
N PHE A 185 4.03 0.27 -6.02
CA PHE A 185 2.65 -0.02 -5.64
C PHE A 185 2.46 -1.51 -5.31
N GLY A 186 2.84 -2.41 -6.23
CA GLY A 186 2.72 -3.84 -6.01
C GLY A 186 3.43 -4.33 -4.74
N PHE A 187 4.63 -3.81 -4.46
CA PHE A 187 5.37 -4.15 -3.25
C PHE A 187 4.70 -3.60 -1.98
N ILE A 188 4.35 -2.31 -1.93
CA ILE A 188 3.72 -1.66 -0.78
C ILE A 188 2.36 -2.29 -0.44
N THR A 189 1.60 -2.69 -1.46
CA THR A 189 0.31 -3.36 -1.30
C THR A 189 0.45 -4.80 -0.82
N LEU A 190 1.30 -5.61 -1.45
CA LEU A 190 1.45 -7.03 -1.10
C LEU A 190 2.13 -7.25 0.25
N THR A 191 2.98 -6.30 0.68
CA THR A 191 3.58 -6.30 2.03
C THR A 191 2.68 -5.69 3.09
N THR A 192 1.46 -5.30 2.72
CA THR A 192 0.45 -4.68 3.59
C THR A 192 0.96 -3.41 4.30
N ILE A 193 1.88 -2.67 3.68
CA ILE A 193 2.31 -1.34 4.16
C ILE A 193 1.24 -0.31 3.81
N GLY A 194 0.76 -0.33 2.56
CA GLY A 194 -0.41 0.43 2.11
C GLY A 194 -0.35 1.95 2.35
N PHE A 195 0.68 2.65 1.85
CA PHE A 195 0.78 4.10 2.01
C PHE A 195 -0.38 4.89 1.37
N GLY A 196 -0.98 4.39 0.29
CA GLY A 196 -2.13 5.02 -0.36
C GLY A 196 -1.82 6.25 -1.20
N ASP A 197 -0.55 6.50 -1.46
CA ASP A 197 -0.03 7.43 -2.46
C ASP A 197 -0.36 6.98 -3.90
N PHE A 198 -0.49 5.66 -4.10
CA PHE A 198 -1.07 5.01 -5.28
C PHE A 198 -2.19 4.05 -4.83
N VAL A 199 -3.32 4.06 -5.55
CA VAL A 199 -4.52 3.24 -5.27
C VAL A 199 -5.14 2.76 -6.57
#